data_AF-A0A067Q676-F1
#
_entry.id   AF-A0A067Q676-F1
#
_cell.length_a   1.000
_cell.length_b   1.000
_cell.length_c   1.000
_cell.angle_alpha   90.00
_cell.angle_beta   90.00
_cell.angle_gamma   90.00
#
_symmetry.space_group_name_H-M   'P 1'
#
loop_
_entity.id
_entity.type
_entity.pdbx_description
1 polymer ?
#
loop_
_entity_poly.entity_id
_entity_poly.type
_entity_poly.pdbx_seq_one_letter_code
_entity_poly.pdbx_strand_id
1 'polypeptide(L)'
;MYIPSRGRSPIRRSPCTSSRLPPPFYVGPILVSSRSRSLSSASHSRRRRFRYSPTPGFRPRRVSVSPGRVILEQRIAELERKLAEWEARSIDRDAGISRRLEAQVDLLIQTQNAFNRYRNLPDAAGLRIANIDIPHHPSWKPAWTIFPLKVFRGCDYQFLKISSDWDDADLLRELSRKYDSLRTVWRKWFSLKSVSSITMVLADHSFIYPQRIGPAQVTPSKNMRLRWFLHHPSSMKGRYEFMQVLTARSDLGIEFVERWQASRITIAIITPVAMSLLLALLYAYFTGDVSGAFTISGYMTSAYSVCLVLVGLLNLVEF
;
A
#
# COMPACT_ATOMS: atom_id res chain seq x y z
N MET A 1 4.80 -18.75 -56.00
CA MET A 1 6.25 -18.43 -56.02
C MET A 1 6.84 -18.96 -54.72
N TYR A 2 7.49 -20.13 -54.77
CA TYR A 2 8.02 -20.84 -53.59
C TYR A 2 9.44 -20.35 -53.29
N ILE A 3 9.68 -19.86 -52.07
CA ILE A 3 11.02 -19.49 -51.59
C ILE A 3 11.55 -20.65 -50.74
N PRO A 4 12.69 -21.28 -51.08
CA PRO A 4 13.23 -22.40 -50.31
C PRO A 4 13.92 -21.91 -49.04
N SER A 5 13.58 -22.55 -47.92
CA SER A 5 14.18 -22.33 -46.60
C SER A 5 15.62 -22.83 -46.55
N ARG A 6 16.58 -21.91 -46.35
CA ARG A 6 17.99 -22.22 -46.09
C ARG A 6 18.18 -22.89 -44.73
N GLY A 7 18.95 -23.97 -44.73
CA GLY A 7 19.29 -24.78 -43.56
C GLY A 7 20.04 -24.01 -42.48
N ARG A 8 19.72 -24.32 -41.22
CA ARG A 8 20.43 -23.85 -40.02
C ARG A 8 21.51 -24.86 -39.63
N SER A 9 22.73 -24.37 -39.50
CA SER A 9 23.89 -25.09 -38.96
C SER A 9 23.74 -25.42 -37.47
N PRO A 10 24.39 -26.49 -36.97
CA PRO A 10 24.27 -26.91 -35.57
C PRO A 10 25.02 -25.98 -34.62
N ILE A 11 24.35 -25.59 -33.55
CA ILE A 11 24.85 -24.76 -32.45
C ILE A 11 25.88 -25.55 -31.64
N ARG A 12 27.12 -25.07 -31.68
CA ARG A 12 28.25 -25.55 -30.86
C ARG A 12 28.01 -25.12 -29.41
N ARG A 13 27.72 -26.07 -28.51
CA ARG A 13 27.61 -25.81 -27.07
C ARG A 13 29.02 -25.72 -26.45
N SER A 14 29.36 -24.56 -25.91
CA SER A 14 30.57 -24.38 -25.10
C SER A 14 30.31 -24.81 -23.64
N PRO A 15 31.31 -25.38 -22.94
CA PRO A 15 31.16 -25.87 -21.57
C PRO A 15 31.09 -24.73 -20.55
N CYS A 16 30.13 -24.84 -19.63
CA CYS A 16 29.95 -23.95 -18.48
C CYS A 16 31.10 -24.10 -17.49
N THR A 17 31.90 -23.05 -17.33
CA THR A 17 32.84 -22.89 -16.22
C THR A 17 32.09 -22.49 -14.95
N SER A 18 32.22 -23.33 -13.93
CA SER A 18 31.72 -23.12 -12.57
C SER A 18 32.42 -21.93 -11.92
N SER A 19 31.71 -20.80 -11.76
CA SER A 19 32.18 -19.63 -11.05
C SER A 19 31.70 -19.63 -9.59
N ARG A 20 32.69 -19.60 -8.71
CA ARG A 20 32.66 -19.54 -7.24
C ARG A 20 31.64 -18.53 -6.69
N LEU A 21 30.95 -18.95 -5.64
CA LEU A 21 30.10 -18.12 -4.78
C LEU A 21 30.93 -17.04 -4.07
N PRO A 22 30.44 -15.78 -3.98
CA PRO A 22 31.03 -14.77 -3.10
C PRO A 22 30.59 -14.98 -1.63
N PRO A 23 31.41 -14.55 -0.64
CA PRO A 23 31.11 -14.68 0.78
C PRO A 23 29.99 -13.74 1.26
N PRO A 24 29.36 -14.03 2.42
CA PRO A 24 28.23 -13.27 2.94
C PRO A 24 28.63 -11.88 3.45
N PHE A 25 27.70 -10.94 3.23
CA PHE A 25 27.78 -9.52 3.58
C PHE A 25 27.94 -9.30 5.09
N TYR A 26 28.92 -8.46 5.44
CA TYR A 26 29.11 -7.87 6.77
C TYR A 26 28.02 -6.82 7.02
N VAL A 27 27.24 -7.00 8.10
CA VAL A 27 26.27 -6.00 8.59
C VAL A 27 26.99 -5.09 9.58
N GLY A 28 27.28 -3.86 9.18
CA GLY A 28 27.84 -2.84 10.08
C GLY A 28 26.80 -2.26 11.04
N PRO A 29 27.21 -1.77 12.22
CA PRO A 29 26.29 -1.26 13.24
C PRO A 29 25.66 0.08 12.83
N ILE A 30 24.35 0.17 13.06
CA ILE A 30 23.54 1.38 12.90
C ILE A 30 23.86 2.31 14.08
N LEU A 31 24.52 3.43 13.80
CA LEU A 31 24.66 4.55 14.73
C LEU A 31 23.30 5.22 14.92
N VAL A 32 22.68 4.97 16.07
CA VAL A 32 21.48 5.66 16.55
C VAL A 32 21.90 7.05 17.03
N SER A 33 21.61 8.08 16.22
CA SER A 33 21.76 9.48 16.63
C SER A 33 20.52 9.89 17.44
N SER A 34 20.66 9.90 18.76
CA SER A 34 19.73 10.51 19.69
C SER A 34 19.92 12.03 19.67
N ARG A 35 18.94 12.77 19.15
CA ARG A 35 18.86 14.22 19.34
C ARG A 35 17.49 14.63 19.83
N SER A 36 17.37 14.58 21.15
CA SER A 36 16.39 15.30 21.95
C SER A 36 16.61 16.82 21.78
N ARG A 37 15.60 17.55 21.32
CA ARG A 37 15.45 18.97 21.63
C ARG A 37 13.99 19.28 21.92
N SER A 38 13.72 19.36 23.21
CA SER A 38 12.61 20.08 23.82
C SER A 38 12.72 21.57 23.50
N LEU A 39 11.64 22.18 23.03
CA LEU A 39 11.43 23.62 23.09
C LEU A 39 9.96 23.85 23.48
N SER A 40 9.73 23.97 24.78
CA SER A 40 8.49 24.53 25.33
C SER A 40 8.60 26.06 25.30
N SER A 41 7.84 26.73 24.45
CA SER A 41 7.63 28.18 24.59
C SER A 41 6.35 28.43 25.37
N ALA A 42 6.48 28.65 26.68
CA ALA A 42 5.39 29.12 27.52
C ALA A 42 5.27 30.66 27.39
N SER A 43 4.21 31.12 26.73
CA SER A 43 3.85 32.52 26.60
C SER A 43 3.13 33.01 27.88
N HIS A 44 3.86 33.75 28.71
CA HIS A 44 3.36 34.39 29.92
C HIS A 44 2.54 35.66 29.55
N SER A 45 1.22 35.55 29.53
CA SER A 45 0.33 36.73 29.38
C SER A 45 0.07 37.40 30.73
N ARG A 46 0.58 38.62 30.87
CA ARG A 46 0.57 39.43 32.09
C ARG A 46 -0.78 40.16 32.22
N ARG A 47 -1.79 39.53 32.85
CA ARG A 47 -3.07 40.19 33.18
C ARG A 47 -2.88 41.25 34.27
N ARG A 48 -2.98 42.55 33.90
CA ARG A 48 -3.13 43.67 34.83
C ARG A 48 -4.50 43.59 35.51
N ARG A 49 -4.54 43.42 36.84
CA ARG A 49 -5.75 43.59 37.64
C ARG A 49 -5.91 45.07 37.99
N PHE A 50 -6.93 45.73 37.44
CA PHE A 50 -7.42 47.00 37.98
C PHE A 50 -8.24 46.70 39.24
N ARG A 51 -7.80 47.22 40.39
CA ARG A 51 -8.60 47.30 41.62
C ARG A 51 -9.48 48.54 41.52
N TYR A 52 -10.79 48.35 41.40
CA TYR A 52 -11.75 49.41 41.72
C TYR A 52 -12.08 49.35 43.21
N SER A 53 -11.94 50.49 43.88
CA SER A 53 -12.38 50.69 45.26
C SER A 53 -13.90 50.83 45.30
N PRO A 54 -14.62 50.11 46.18
CA PRO A 54 -16.07 50.25 46.28
C PRO A 54 -16.44 51.52 47.06
N THR A 55 -17.25 52.37 46.45
CA THR A 55 -18.01 53.43 47.10
C THR A 55 -19.10 52.82 48.00
N PRO A 56 -19.26 53.29 49.25
CA PRO A 56 -20.30 52.79 50.14
C PRO A 56 -21.61 53.57 49.93
N GLY A 57 -22.73 52.84 49.95
CA GLY A 57 -24.01 53.44 50.35
C GLY A 57 -25.10 53.44 49.28
N PHE A 58 -25.59 52.27 48.88
CA PHE A 58 -26.98 52.12 48.47
C PHE A 58 -27.48 50.76 48.97
N ARG A 59 -28.40 50.78 49.95
CA ARG A 59 -29.06 49.55 50.44
C ARG A 59 -30.16 49.19 49.44
N PRO A 60 -30.05 48.08 48.69
CA PRO A 60 -31.12 47.68 47.79
C PRO A 60 -32.33 47.20 48.60
N ARG A 61 -33.50 47.69 48.22
CA ARG A 61 -34.82 47.29 48.72
C ARG A 61 -34.99 45.79 48.44
N ARG A 62 -35.22 44.97 49.48
CA ARG A 62 -35.47 43.53 49.35
C ARG A 62 -36.77 43.32 48.55
N VAL A 63 -36.63 43.08 47.26
CA VAL A 63 -37.71 42.53 46.43
C VAL A 63 -37.75 41.04 46.73
N SER A 64 -38.87 40.52 47.25
CA SER A 64 -39.03 39.07 47.48
C SER A 64 -39.11 38.38 46.12
N VAL A 65 -37.99 37.82 45.67
CA VAL A 65 -37.93 37.05 44.44
C VAL A 65 -38.65 35.72 44.68
N SER A 66 -39.72 35.48 43.92
CA SER A 66 -40.47 34.22 43.97
C SER A 66 -39.53 33.03 43.70
N PRO A 67 -39.53 31.98 44.55
CA PRO A 67 -38.57 30.88 44.45
C PRO A 67 -38.55 30.18 43.09
N GLY A 68 -39.67 30.20 42.36
CA GLY A 68 -39.75 29.64 41.00
C GLY A 68 -38.87 30.38 39.97
N ARG A 69 -38.63 31.68 40.16
CA ARG A 69 -37.78 32.47 39.25
C ARG A 69 -36.30 32.12 39.41
N VAL A 70 -35.86 31.81 40.63
CA VAL A 70 -34.45 31.45 40.90
C VAL A 70 -34.09 30.12 40.24
N ILE A 71 -34.99 29.15 40.24
CA ILE A 71 -34.78 27.83 39.60
C ILE A 71 -34.71 27.97 38.07
N LEU A 72 -35.55 28.83 37.49
CA LEU A 72 -35.54 29.08 36.04
C LEU A 72 -34.23 29.74 35.59
N GLU A 73 -33.78 30.79 36.30
CA GLU A 73 -32.52 31.49 36.01
C GLU A 73 -31.29 30.57 36.15
N GLN A 74 -31.30 29.67 37.15
CA GLN A 74 -30.23 28.67 37.31
C GLN A 74 -30.20 27.68 36.13
N ARG A 75 -31.36 27.22 35.65
CA ARG A 75 -31.43 26.32 34.48
C ARG A 75 -31.02 27.01 33.19
N ILE A 76 -31.41 28.26 32.99
CA ILE A 76 -30.98 29.06 31.82
C ILE A 76 -29.46 29.21 31.82
N ALA A 77 -28.87 29.61 32.95
CA ALA A 77 -27.42 29.74 33.07
C ALA A 77 -26.66 28.40 32.88
N GLU A 78 -27.24 27.27 33.30
CA GLU A 78 -26.67 25.94 33.04
C GLU A 78 -26.72 25.56 31.56
N LEU A 79 -27.83 25.83 30.88
CA LEU A 79 -27.99 25.59 29.45
C LEU A 79 -27.04 26.47 28.62
N GLU A 80 -26.89 27.74 28.96
CA GLU A 80 -25.93 28.64 28.30
C GLU A 80 -24.49 28.14 28.44
N ARG A 81 -24.11 27.62 29.62
CA ARG A 81 -22.79 27.00 29.82
C ARG A 81 -22.62 25.76 28.96
N LYS A 82 -23.62 24.88 28.92
CA LYS A 82 -23.59 23.66 28.09
C LYS A 82 -23.53 23.98 26.60
N LEU A 83 -24.24 25.01 26.15
CA LEU A 83 -24.21 25.48 24.77
C LEU A 83 -22.82 26.04 24.41
N ALA A 84 -22.26 26.91 25.25
CA ALA A 84 -20.92 27.45 25.05
C ALA A 84 -19.83 26.36 25.05
N GLU A 85 -19.95 25.36 25.93
CA GLU A 85 -19.04 24.22 25.97
C GLU A 85 -19.18 23.34 24.71
N TRP A 86 -20.40 23.10 24.24
CA TRP A 86 -20.65 22.34 23.02
C TRP A 86 -20.10 23.07 21.78
N GLU A 87 -20.30 24.38 21.69
CA GLU A 87 -19.81 25.21 20.59
C GLU A 87 -18.27 25.23 20.55
N ALA A 88 -17.61 25.36 21.70
CA ALA A 88 -16.16 25.25 21.81
C ALA A 88 -15.63 23.87 21.35
N ARG A 89 -16.32 22.77 21.70
CA ARG A 89 -15.98 21.42 21.23
C ARG A 89 -16.25 21.21 19.74
N SER A 90 -17.21 21.92 19.14
CA SER A 90 -17.44 21.89 17.69
C SER A 90 -16.27 22.55 16.95
N ILE A 91 -15.91 23.77 17.37
CA ILE A 91 -14.80 24.53 16.77
C ILE A 91 -13.48 23.75 16.86
N ASP A 92 -13.18 23.11 18.00
CA ASP A 92 -11.95 22.32 18.14
C ASP A 92 -11.95 21.05 17.27
N ARG A 93 -13.11 20.38 17.12
CA ARG A 93 -13.25 19.24 16.19
C ARG A 93 -13.03 19.67 14.75
N ASP A 94 -13.63 20.79 14.34
CA ASP A 94 -13.50 21.31 12.98
C ASP A 94 -12.06 21.77 12.70
N ALA A 95 -11.42 22.44 13.65
CA ALA A 95 -10.01 22.80 13.57
C ALA A 95 -9.07 21.58 13.51
N GLY A 96 -9.44 20.48 14.17
CA GLY A 96 -8.72 19.21 14.11
C GLY A 96 -8.87 18.51 12.75
N ILE A 97 -10.06 18.55 12.16
CA ILE A 97 -10.31 18.00 10.82
C ILE A 97 -9.57 18.84 9.76
N SER A 98 -9.64 20.17 9.83
CA SER A 98 -8.94 21.06 8.88
C SER A 98 -7.43 20.82 8.90
N ARG A 99 -6.82 20.74 10.09
CA ARG A 99 -5.38 20.44 10.23
C ARG A 99 -4.99 19.06 9.68
N ARG A 100 -5.86 18.04 9.82
CA ARG A 100 -5.62 16.71 9.24
C ARG A 100 -5.70 16.74 7.71
N LEU A 101 -6.65 17.48 7.14
CA LEU A 101 -6.80 17.64 5.70
C LEU A 101 -5.62 18.42 5.11
N GLU A 102 -5.22 19.53 5.72
CA GLU A 102 -4.03 20.30 5.31
C GLU A 102 -2.77 19.44 5.33
N ALA A 103 -2.55 18.68 6.41
CA ALA A 103 -1.43 17.76 6.50
C ALA A 103 -1.46 16.65 5.42
N GLN A 104 -2.65 16.16 5.04
CA GLN A 104 -2.81 15.22 3.94
C GLN A 104 -2.51 15.86 2.57
N VAL A 105 -2.97 17.09 2.34
CA VAL A 105 -2.71 17.85 1.11
C VAL A 105 -1.21 18.13 0.96
N ASP A 106 -0.55 18.59 2.03
CA ASP A 106 0.89 18.84 2.03
C ASP A 106 1.68 17.55 1.76
N LEU A 107 1.26 16.42 2.34
CA LEU A 107 1.87 15.12 2.07
C LEU A 107 1.69 14.71 0.59
N LEU A 108 0.52 14.97 0.00
CA LEU A 108 0.27 14.72 -1.42
C LEU A 108 1.13 15.60 -2.32
N ILE A 109 1.27 16.89 -1.99
CA ILE A 109 2.15 17.82 -2.72
C ILE A 109 3.61 17.38 -2.60
N GLN A 110 4.06 17.02 -1.40
CA GLN A 110 5.43 16.58 -1.16
C GLN A 110 5.73 15.27 -1.91
N THR A 111 4.80 14.32 -1.92
CA THR A 111 4.94 13.07 -2.67
C THR A 111 4.97 13.33 -4.17
N GLN A 112 4.08 14.18 -4.70
CA GLN A 112 4.10 14.58 -6.11
C GLN A 112 5.41 15.26 -6.53
N ASN A 113 5.92 16.18 -5.70
CA ASN A 113 7.22 16.82 -5.92
C ASN A 113 8.38 15.83 -5.84
N ALA A 114 8.31 14.84 -4.94
CA ALA A 114 9.31 13.78 -4.87
C ALA A 114 9.28 12.88 -6.12
N PHE A 115 8.10 12.63 -6.70
CA PHE A 115 7.99 11.88 -7.95
C PHE A 115 8.55 12.64 -9.15
N ASN A 116 8.33 13.96 -9.21
CA ASN A 116 8.90 14.83 -10.25
C ASN A 116 10.44 14.90 -10.21
N ARG A 117 11.10 14.39 -9.16
CA ARG A 117 12.58 14.29 -9.11
C ARG A 117 13.14 13.14 -9.93
N TYR A 118 12.32 12.16 -10.31
CA TYR A 118 12.81 11.07 -11.15
C TYR A 118 12.81 11.50 -12.60
N ARG A 119 13.97 11.36 -13.26
CA ARG A 119 14.11 11.65 -14.69
C ARG A 119 13.13 10.83 -15.54
N ASN A 120 12.92 9.56 -15.16
CA ASN A 120 12.02 8.61 -15.80
C ASN A 120 11.28 7.80 -14.74
N LEU A 121 9.95 7.86 -14.70
CA LEU A 121 9.13 7.13 -13.72
C LEU A 121 9.19 5.60 -13.91
N PRO A 122 9.21 5.05 -15.14
CA PRO A 122 9.36 3.61 -15.33
C PRO A 122 10.66 3.06 -14.74
N ASP A 123 11.78 3.77 -14.89
CA ASP A 123 13.06 3.35 -14.27
C ASP A 123 13.00 3.46 -12.74
N ALA A 124 12.36 4.50 -12.21
CA ALA A 124 12.09 4.63 -10.79
C ALA A 124 11.17 3.52 -10.24
N ALA A 125 10.38 2.89 -11.10
CA ALA A 125 9.54 1.73 -10.82
C ALA A 125 10.25 0.38 -11.10
N GLY A 126 11.50 0.40 -11.58
CA GLY A 126 12.29 -0.81 -11.87
C GLY A 126 12.17 -1.34 -13.29
N LEU A 127 11.43 -0.65 -14.16
CA LEU A 127 11.29 -0.98 -15.58
C LEU A 127 12.35 -0.23 -16.38
N ARG A 128 13.59 -0.69 -16.30
CA ARG A 128 14.71 -0.11 -17.04
C ARG A 128 14.90 -0.83 -18.37
N ILE A 129 14.73 -0.12 -19.47
CA ILE A 129 15.19 -0.55 -20.79
C ILE A 129 16.48 0.21 -21.08
N ALA A 130 17.54 -0.50 -21.43
CA ALA A 130 18.83 0.12 -21.71
C ALA A 130 18.69 1.10 -22.89
N ASN A 131 19.24 2.30 -22.71
CA ASN A 131 19.52 3.28 -23.77
C ASN A 131 18.30 3.90 -24.48
N ILE A 132 17.13 3.96 -23.83
CA ILE A 132 16.00 4.73 -24.35
C ILE A 132 15.92 6.05 -23.59
N ASP A 133 16.33 7.14 -24.24
CA ASP A 133 15.94 8.49 -23.82
C ASP A 133 14.47 8.68 -24.22
N ILE A 134 13.59 8.69 -23.22
CA ILE A 134 12.15 8.84 -23.41
C ILE A 134 11.87 10.34 -23.52
N PRO A 135 11.48 10.86 -24.70
CA PRO A 135 11.08 12.24 -24.82
C PRO A 135 9.80 12.45 -24.00
N HIS A 136 9.85 13.38 -23.05
CA HIS A 136 8.69 13.87 -22.30
C HIS A 136 7.82 14.76 -23.20
N HIS A 137 7.19 14.14 -24.21
CA HIS A 137 6.28 14.84 -25.10
C HIS A 137 4.83 14.54 -24.70
N PRO A 138 4.02 15.55 -24.32
CA PRO A 138 2.60 15.37 -23.99
C PRO A 138 1.76 14.93 -25.20
N SER A 139 2.34 14.98 -26.40
CA SER A 139 1.73 14.62 -27.68
C SER A 139 2.29 13.35 -28.29
N TRP A 140 2.91 12.46 -27.50
CA TRP A 140 3.40 11.18 -28.01
C TRP A 140 2.25 10.38 -28.64
N LYS A 141 2.46 9.94 -29.88
CA LYS A 141 1.52 9.11 -30.63
C LYS A 141 2.27 7.92 -31.21
N PRO A 142 1.93 6.68 -30.84
CA PRO A 142 2.56 5.51 -31.43
C PRO A 142 2.15 5.34 -32.90
N ALA A 143 3.01 4.73 -33.71
CA ALA A 143 2.71 4.41 -35.11
C ALA A 143 1.75 3.22 -35.27
N TRP A 144 1.57 2.42 -34.21
CA TRP A 144 0.66 1.28 -34.17
C TRP A 144 -0.71 1.69 -33.63
N THR A 145 -1.78 1.01 -34.06
CA THR A 145 -3.13 1.19 -33.50
C THR A 145 -3.37 0.29 -32.29
N ILE A 146 -2.91 -0.96 -32.37
CA ILE A 146 -3.02 -1.94 -31.28
C ILE A 146 -1.67 -2.61 -31.10
N PHE A 147 -1.15 -2.61 -29.88
CA PHE A 147 0.07 -3.30 -29.49
C PHE A 147 -0.24 -4.50 -28.58
N PRO A 148 0.10 -5.73 -28.99
CA PRO A 148 -0.11 -6.91 -28.15
C PRO A 148 1.03 -7.06 -27.14
N LEU A 149 0.77 -6.77 -25.87
CA LEU A 149 1.71 -7.01 -24.77
C LEU A 149 1.41 -8.36 -24.10
N LYS A 150 2.43 -9.22 -23.96
CA LYS A 150 2.29 -10.46 -23.19
C LYS A 150 2.47 -10.18 -21.69
N VAL A 151 1.51 -10.65 -20.91
CA VAL A 151 1.46 -10.49 -19.45
C VAL A 151 1.54 -11.86 -18.81
N PHE A 152 2.61 -12.11 -18.05
CA PHE A 152 2.92 -13.39 -17.44
C PHE A 152 2.68 -13.39 -15.93
N ARG A 153 2.31 -14.57 -15.41
CA ARG A 153 2.28 -14.92 -14.00
C ARG A 153 2.77 -16.37 -13.87
N GLY A 154 4.05 -16.54 -13.56
CA GLY A 154 4.66 -17.88 -13.61
C GLY A 154 4.68 -18.42 -15.05
N CYS A 155 4.14 -19.61 -15.26
CA CYS A 155 3.98 -20.21 -16.60
C CYS A 155 2.73 -19.73 -17.36
N ASP A 156 1.75 -19.15 -16.66
CA ASP A 156 0.51 -18.67 -17.27
C ASP A 156 0.73 -17.29 -17.90
N TYR A 157 0.07 -17.03 -19.04
CA TYR A 157 0.10 -15.73 -19.67
C TYR A 157 -1.22 -15.34 -20.34
N GLN A 158 -1.43 -14.04 -20.48
CA GLN A 158 -2.53 -13.45 -21.24
C GLN A 158 -2.02 -12.31 -22.12
N PHE A 159 -2.68 -12.07 -23.24
CA PHE A 159 -2.41 -10.90 -24.08
C PHE A 159 -3.21 -9.69 -23.57
N LEU A 160 -2.51 -8.58 -23.38
CA LEU A 160 -3.07 -7.25 -23.21
C LEU A 160 -2.98 -6.52 -24.55
N LYS A 161 -4.13 -6.13 -25.11
CA LYS A 161 -4.21 -5.33 -26.33
C LYS A 161 -4.18 -3.86 -25.94
N ILE A 162 -3.03 -3.22 -26.06
CA ILE A 162 -2.84 -1.81 -25.75
C ILE A 162 -3.30 -1.00 -26.96
N SER A 163 -4.23 -0.06 -26.75
CA SER A 163 -4.70 0.83 -27.80
C SER A 163 -3.83 2.09 -27.88
N SER A 164 -3.72 2.69 -29.07
CA SER A 164 -2.87 3.85 -29.32
C SER A 164 -3.31 5.14 -28.63
N ASP A 165 -4.58 5.19 -28.23
CA ASP A 165 -5.23 6.31 -27.53
C ASP A 165 -5.15 6.22 -26.01
N TRP A 166 -4.60 5.11 -25.47
CA TRP A 166 -4.43 4.96 -24.03
C TRP A 166 -3.36 5.90 -23.50
N ASP A 167 -3.47 6.22 -22.22
CA ASP A 167 -2.40 6.81 -21.42
C ASP A 167 -1.84 5.79 -20.42
N ASP A 168 -0.85 6.20 -19.62
CA ASP A 168 -0.25 5.36 -18.58
C ASP A 168 -1.28 4.94 -17.51
N ALA A 169 -2.31 5.75 -17.23
CA ALA A 169 -3.34 5.42 -16.26
C ALA A 169 -4.22 4.27 -16.75
N ASP A 170 -4.66 4.32 -18.00
CA ASP A 170 -5.48 3.27 -18.62
C ASP A 170 -4.67 1.98 -18.80
N LEU A 171 -3.41 2.09 -19.22
CA LEU A 171 -2.48 0.96 -19.26
C LEU A 171 -2.35 0.29 -17.88
N LEU A 172 -2.05 1.03 -16.81
CA LEU A 172 -1.87 0.48 -15.47
C LEU A 172 -3.16 -0.13 -14.91
N ARG A 173 -4.32 0.47 -15.21
CA ARG A 173 -5.64 -0.07 -14.83
C ARG A 173 -5.89 -1.42 -15.50
N GLU A 174 -5.65 -1.52 -16.80
CA GLU A 174 -5.82 -2.77 -17.53
C GLU A 174 -4.78 -3.82 -17.15
N LEU A 175 -3.55 -3.41 -16.85
CA LEU A 175 -2.54 -4.30 -16.27
C LEU A 175 -2.99 -4.91 -14.94
N SER A 176 -3.57 -4.10 -14.03
CA SER A 176 -4.13 -4.62 -12.78
C SER A 176 -5.28 -5.59 -13.04
N ARG A 177 -6.17 -5.29 -13.99
CA ARG A 177 -7.28 -6.19 -14.38
C ARG A 177 -6.77 -7.51 -14.94
N LYS A 178 -5.74 -7.48 -15.80
CA LYS A 178 -5.11 -8.68 -16.37
C LYS A 178 -4.38 -9.51 -15.32
N TYR A 179 -3.74 -8.88 -14.36
CA TYR A 179 -3.19 -9.59 -13.21
C TYR A 179 -4.29 -10.30 -12.40
N ASP A 180 -5.40 -9.61 -12.15
CA ASP A 180 -6.53 -10.20 -11.43
C ASP A 180 -7.22 -11.31 -12.24
N SER A 181 -7.24 -11.27 -13.57
CA SER A 181 -7.76 -12.38 -14.38
C SER A 181 -6.82 -13.59 -14.44
N LEU A 182 -5.51 -13.38 -14.30
CA LEU A 182 -4.50 -14.44 -14.16
C LEU A 182 -4.56 -15.13 -12.78
N ARG A 183 -5.35 -14.61 -11.83
CA ARG A 183 -5.57 -15.22 -10.52
C ARG A 183 -6.92 -15.93 -10.47
N THR A 184 -6.93 -17.22 -10.15
CA THR A 184 -8.16 -17.95 -9.84
C THR A 184 -8.84 -17.36 -8.61
N VAL A 185 -10.18 -17.42 -8.55
CA VAL A 185 -10.96 -16.88 -7.43
C VAL A 185 -10.47 -17.43 -6.09
N TRP A 186 -10.21 -18.74 -6.01
CA TRP A 186 -9.70 -19.37 -4.79
C TRP A 186 -8.35 -18.78 -4.35
N ARG A 187 -7.44 -18.52 -5.30
CA ARG A 187 -6.17 -17.86 -4.99
C ARG A 187 -6.34 -16.40 -4.60
N LYS A 188 -7.36 -15.68 -5.05
CA LYS A 188 -7.57 -14.29 -4.58
C LYS A 188 -7.82 -14.23 -3.08
N TRP A 189 -8.59 -15.19 -2.57
CA TRP A 189 -8.95 -15.26 -1.15
C TRP A 189 -7.88 -15.94 -0.29
N PHE A 190 -7.29 -17.05 -0.77
CA PHE A 190 -6.34 -17.84 0.01
C PHE A 190 -4.87 -17.56 -0.30
N SER A 191 -4.55 -16.70 -1.28
CA SER A 191 -3.14 -16.41 -1.57
C SER A 191 -2.54 -15.52 -0.49
N LEU A 192 -1.62 -16.14 0.24
CA LEU A 192 -0.66 -15.50 1.14
C LEU A 192 0.41 -14.70 0.37
N LYS A 193 0.43 -14.82 -0.96
CA LYS A 193 1.33 -14.07 -1.84
C LYS A 193 0.62 -12.83 -2.38
N SER A 194 1.38 -11.76 -2.55
CA SER A 194 0.97 -10.51 -3.20
C SER A 194 1.93 -10.20 -4.32
N VAL A 195 1.50 -9.40 -5.31
CA VAL A 195 2.43 -8.78 -6.26
C VAL A 195 3.51 -8.07 -5.47
N SER A 196 4.75 -8.48 -5.70
CA SER A 196 5.92 -7.82 -5.14
C SER A 196 6.57 -6.92 -6.16
N SER A 197 6.68 -7.36 -7.40
CA SER A 197 7.36 -6.62 -8.46
C SER A 197 6.79 -6.99 -9.83
N ILE A 198 6.91 -6.07 -10.78
CA ILE A 198 6.77 -6.38 -12.20
C ILE A 198 8.17 -6.32 -12.80
N THR A 199 8.53 -7.34 -13.57
CA THR A 199 9.81 -7.40 -14.27
C THR A 199 9.58 -7.53 -15.76
N MET A 200 10.46 -6.94 -16.57
CA MET A 200 10.46 -7.16 -18.01
C MET A 200 10.97 -8.58 -18.30
N VAL A 201 10.31 -9.26 -19.22
CA VAL A 201 10.68 -10.62 -19.62
C VAL A 201 10.74 -10.76 -21.13
N LEU A 202 11.59 -11.65 -21.63
CA LEU A 202 11.59 -12.01 -23.04
C LEU A 202 10.34 -12.84 -23.34
N ALA A 203 9.54 -12.36 -24.27
CA ALA A 203 8.25 -12.92 -24.66
C ALA A 203 8.36 -13.80 -25.90
N ASP A 204 9.49 -14.47 -26.11
CA ASP A 204 9.67 -15.37 -27.25
C ASP A 204 8.88 -16.69 -27.04
N HIS A 205 8.28 -17.21 -28.11
CA HIS A 205 7.50 -18.45 -28.12
C HIS A 205 8.36 -19.71 -27.94
N SER A 206 9.69 -19.57 -28.00
CA SER A 206 10.64 -20.66 -27.84
C SER A 206 10.83 -21.11 -26.38
N PHE A 207 10.41 -20.30 -25.40
CA PHE A 207 10.61 -20.59 -23.98
C PHE A 207 9.31 -21.01 -23.29
N ILE A 208 9.39 -22.10 -22.50
CA ILE A 208 8.30 -22.55 -21.62
C ILE A 208 8.10 -21.56 -20.46
N TYR A 209 9.18 -20.91 -20.03
CA TYR A 209 9.18 -19.95 -18.93
C TYR A 209 9.72 -18.59 -19.39
N PRO A 210 9.10 -17.48 -18.96
CA PRO A 210 9.57 -16.15 -19.32
C PRO A 210 10.98 -15.90 -18.77
N GLN A 211 11.91 -15.50 -19.64
CA GLN A 211 13.28 -15.17 -19.21
C GLN A 211 13.34 -13.70 -18.77
N ARG A 212 13.63 -13.46 -17.49
CA ARG A 212 13.73 -12.10 -16.94
C ARG A 212 14.90 -11.33 -17.55
N ILE A 213 14.60 -10.15 -18.08
CA ILE A 213 15.57 -9.23 -18.66
C ILE A 213 15.72 -8.04 -17.72
N GLY A 214 16.97 -7.73 -17.35
CA GLY A 214 17.31 -6.60 -16.50
C GLY A 214 18.19 -6.99 -15.32
N PRO A 215 18.51 -6.03 -14.42
CA PRO A 215 19.25 -6.34 -13.21
C PRO A 215 18.49 -7.40 -12.41
N ALA A 216 19.20 -8.43 -11.95
CA ALA A 216 18.62 -9.59 -11.26
C ALA A 216 17.75 -9.23 -10.04
N GLN A 217 17.87 -8.01 -9.52
CA GLN A 217 17.10 -7.53 -8.38
C GLN A 217 16.58 -6.11 -8.61
N VAL A 218 15.24 -6.00 -8.73
CA VAL A 218 14.57 -4.71 -8.52
C VAL A 218 14.58 -4.42 -7.03
N THR A 219 15.08 -3.25 -6.63
CA THR A 219 15.16 -2.89 -5.21
C THR A 219 13.75 -2.81 -4.59
N PRO A 220 13.59 -3.14 -3.30
CA PRO A 220 12.29 -3.06 -2.62
C PRO A 220 11.61 -1.69 -2.75
N SER A 221 12.39 -0.61 -2.78
CA SER A 221 11.87 0.76 -2.96
C SER A 221 11.24 1.00 -4.33
N LYS A 222 11.86 0.51 -5.41
CA LYS A 222 11.31 0.61 -6.78
C LYS A 222 10.03 -0.21 -6.91
N ASN A 223 10.02 -1.39 -6.31
CA ASN A 223 8.85 -2.28 -6.24
C ASN A 223 7.66 -1.63 -5.52
N MET A 224 7.90 -0.98 -4.39
CA MET A 224 6.83 -0.26 -3.67
C MET A 224 6.22 0.87 -4.51
N ARG A 225 7.04 1.60 -5.29
CA ARG A 225 6.54 2.66 -6.17
C ARG A 225 5.68 2.12 -7.30
N LEU A 226 6.13 1.06 -7.95
CA LEU A 226 5.35 0.39 -8.98
C LEU A 226 4.00 -0.09 -8.45
N ARG A 227 3.99 -0.70 -7.27
CA ARG A 227 2.75 -1.12 -6.59
C ARG A 227 1.85 0.08 -6.29
N TRP A 228 2.42 1.20 -5.87
CA TRP A 228 1.68 2.43 -5.65
C TRP A 228 1.02 2.92 -6.94
N PHE A 229 1.73 2.92 -8.08
CA PHE A 229 1.20 3.30 -9.39
C PHE A 229 0.06 2.37 -9.85
N LEU A 230 0.17 1.05 -9.63
CA LEU A 230 -0.90 0.10 -9.95
C LEU A 230 -2.18 0.35 -9.13
N HIS A 231 -2.05 0.76 -7.87
CA HIS A 231 -3.19 1.09 -7.01
C HIS A 231 -3.77 2.49 -7.26
N HIS A 232 -2.97 3.41 -7.80
CA HIS A 232 -3.36 4.80 -8.05
C HIS A 232 -3.13 5.19 -9.52
N PRO A 233 -3.77 4.51 -10.49
CA PRO A 233 -3.54 4.79 -11.91
C PRO A 233 -3.90 6.24 -12.27
N SER A 234 -4.87 6.86 -11.58
CA SER A 234 -5.26 8.27 -11.80
C SER A 234 -4.11 9.26 -11.64
N SER A 235 -3.08 8.94 -10.84
CA SER A 235 -1.89 9.78 -10.68
C SER A 235 -1.04 9.89 -11.96
N MET A 236 -1.24 8.97 -12.91
CA MET A 236 -0.49 8.87 -14.17
C MET A 236 -1.31 9.34 -15.38
N LYS A 237 -2.47 9.97 -15.16
CA LYS A 237 -3.35 10.41 -16.25
C LYS A 237 -2.65 11.42 -17.17
N GLY A 238 -2.75 11.21 -18.47
CA GLY A 238 -2.15 12.03 -19.51
C GLY A 238 -0.63 11.88 -19.66
N ARG A 239 -0.01 10.91 -18.98
CA ARG A 239 1.41 10.55 -19.16
C ARG A 239 1.52 9.33 -20.07
N TYR A 240 2.67 9.17 -20.72
CA TYR A 240 2.90 8.09 -21.69
C TYR A 240 4.28 7.43 -21.49
N GLU A 241 4.89 7.59 -20.33
CA GLU A 241 6.24 7.07 -20.07
C GLU A 241 6.23 5.55 -19.95
N PHE A 242 5.26 4.97 -19.23
CA PHE A 242 5.12 3.52 -19.11
C PHE A 242 4.74 2.89 -20.44
N MET A 243 3.84 3.53 -21.20
CA MET A 243 3.50 3.10 -22.54
C MET A 243 4.73 3.06 -23.46
N GLN A 244 5.53 4.13 -23.50
CA GLN A 244 6.74 4.17 -24.31
C GLN A 244 7.72 3.04 -23.95
N VAL A 245 7.93 2.79 -22.65
CA VAL A 245 8.83 1.72 -22.19
C VAL A 245 8.28 0.34 -22.55
N LEU A 246 7.03 0.04 -22.20
CA LEU A 246 6.46 -1.29 -22.42
C LEU A 246 6.23 -1.62 -23.90
N THR A 247 6.10 -0.60 -24.76
CA THR A 247 5.87 -0.77 -26.21
C THR A 247 7.10 -0.50 -27.07
N ALA A 248 8.23 -0.13 -26.47
CA ALA A 248 9.49 0.09 -27.18
C ALA A 248 9.95 -1.15 -27.96
N ARG A 249 9.60 -2.35 -27.48
CA ARG A 249 10.01 -3.62 -28.07
C ARG A 249 8.88 -4.64 -28.02
N SER A 250 8.52 -5.22 -29.16
CA SER A 250 7.47 -6.24 -29.28
C SER A 250 7.88 -7.64 -28.80
N ASP A 251 9.17 -7.88 -28.63
CA ASP A 251 9.70 -9.14 -28.10
C ASP A 251 9.74 -9.16 -26.57
N LEU A 252 9.38 -8.06 -25.91
CA LEU A 252 9.30 -7.98 -24.46
C LEU A 252 7.86 -8.14 -23.97
N GLY A 253 7.73 -8.81 -22.84
CA GLY A 253 6.53 -8.87 -22.04
C GLY A 253 6.81 -8.41 -20.62
N ILE A 254 5.80 -8.55 -19.77
CA ILE A 254 5.92 -8.27 -18.35
C ILE A 254 5.56 -9.52 -17.54
N GLU A 255 6.24 -9.74 -16.43
CA GLU A 255 5.94 -10.80 -15.49
C GLU A 255 5.60 -10.20 -14.12
N PHE A 256 4.45 -10.61 -13.59
CA PHE A 256 4.06 -10.33 -12.21
C PHE A 256 4.72 -11.32 -11.27
N VAL A 257 5.74 -10.85 -10.54
CA VAL A 257 6.44 -11.65 -9.54
C VAL A 257 5.73 -11.52 -8.20
N GLU A 258 5.17 -12.62 -7.73
CA GLU A 258 4.52 -12.71 -6.43
C GLU A 258 5.54 -13.03 -5.33
N ARG A 259 5.44 -12.36 -4.18
CA ARG A 259 6.19 -12.75 -2.97
C ARG A 259 5.24 -12.97 -1.80
N TRP A 260 5.72 -13.76 -0.85
CA TRP A 260 5.08 -13.96 0.43
C TRP A 260 4.93 -12.63 1.18
N GLN A 261 3.70 -12.29 1.52
CA GLN A 261 3.42 -11.09 2.30
C GLN A 261 3.32 -11.49 3.78
N ALA A 262 4.34 -11.15 4.57
CA ALA A 262 4.42 -11.51 5.99
C ALA A 262 3.14 -11.14 6.75
N SER A 263 2.55 -9.96 6.50
CA SER A 263 1.31 -9.54 7.15
C SER A 263 0.12 -10.47 6.87
N ARG A 264 -0.01 -11.02 5.65
CA ARG A 264 -1.07 -11.99 5.33
C ARG A 264 -0.84 -13.32 6.03
N ILE A 265 0.41 -13.78 6.08
CA ILE A 265 0.80 -14.98 6.82
C ILE A 265 0.48 -14.81 8.30
N THR A 266 0.87 -13.68 8.89
CA THR A 266 0.59 -13.37 10.30
C THR A 266 -0.92 -13.36 10.56
N ILE A 267 -1.73 -12.73 9.71
CA ILE A 267 -3.19 -12.75 9.84
C ILE A 267 -3.72 -14.18 9.74
N ALA A 268 -3.23 -14.98 8.78
CA ALA A 268 -3.64 -16.37 8.60
C ALA A 268 -3.28 -17.28 9.78
N ILE A 269 -2.24 -16.96 10.55
CA ILE A 269 -1.84 -17.68 11.76
C ILE A 269 -2.61 -17.18 12.98
N ILE A 270 -2.73 -15.86 13.17
CA ILE A 270 -3.41 -15.27 14.33
C ILE A 270 -4.90 -15.57 14.31
N THR A 271 -5.55 -15.56 13.14
CA THR A 271 -7.00 -15.79 13.01
C THR A 271 -7.45 -17.12 13.62
N PRO A 272 -6.91 -18.30 13.26
CA PRO A 272 -7.34 -19.56 13.86
C PRO A 272 -7.03 -19.65 15.34
N VAL A 273 -5.93 -19.06 15.83
CA VAL A 273 -5.60 -19.02 17.26
C VAL A 273 -6.58 -18.14 18.05
N ALA A 274 -6.94 -16.97 17.50
CA ALA A 274 -7.93 -16.11 18.11
C ALA A 274 -9.33 -16.74 18.10
N MET A 275 -9.68 -17.44 17.01
CA MET A 275 -10.94 -18.18 16.89
C MET A 275 -11.01 -19.36 17.86
N SER A 276 -9.93 -20.13 18.03
CA SER A 276 -9.90 -21.25 18.99
C SER A 276 -9.99 -20.74 20.43
N LEU A 277 -9.36 -19.61 20.75
CA LEU A 277 -9.49 -18.97 22.07
C LEU A 277 -10.92 -18.46 22.31
N LEU A 278 -11.53 -17.80 21.32
CA LEU A 278 -12.90 -17.31 21.43
C LEU A 278 -13.89 -18.47 21.67
N LEU A 279 -13.73 -19.59 20.96
CA LEU A 279 -14.54 -20.79 21.18
C LEU A 279 -14.35 -21.36 22.59
N ALA A 280 -13.12 -21.38 23.12
CA ALA A 280 -12.85 -21.80 24.49
C ALA A 280 -13.60 -20.93 25.50
N LEU A 281 -13.54 -19.60 25.34
CA LEU A 281 -14.20 -18.66 26.24
C LEU A 281 -15.72 -18.81 26.20
N LEU A 282 -16.30 -18.96 25.00
CA LEU A 282 -17.73 -19.19 24.84
C LEU A 282 -18.15 -20.53 25.47
N TYR A 283 -17.40 -21.60 25.23
CA TYR A 283 -17.69 -22.91 25.79
C TYR A 283 -17.61 -22.90 27.32
N ALA A 284 -16.54 -22.34 27.88
CA ALA A 284 -16.36 -22.20 29.32
C ALA A 284 -17.48 -21.37 29.96
N TYR A 285 -17.92 -20.31 29.28
CA TYR A 285 -19.04 -19.48 29.74
C TYR A 285 -20.36 -20.26 29.79
N PHE A 286 -20.69 -21.05 28.75
CA PHE A 286 -21.95 -21.78 28.70
C PHE A 286 -21.99 -23.03 29.58
N THR A 287 -20.86 -23.72 29.75
CA THR A 287 -20.80 -25.01 30.48
C THR A 287 -20.28 -24.88 31.91
N GLY A 288 -19.58 -23.80 32.23
CA GLY A 288 -18.84 -23.65 33.48
C GLY A 288 -17.56 -24.51 33.58
N ASP A 289 -17.24 -25.32 32.56
CA ASP A 289 -16.04 -26.16 32.54
C ASP A 289 -14.90 -25.48 31.77
N VAL A 290 -14.04 -24.78 32.51
CA VAL A 290 -12.86 -24.10 31.97
C VAL A 290 -11.84 -25.10 31.45
N SER A 291 -11.64 -26.23 32.13
CA SER A 291 -10.59 -27.21 31.77
C SER A 291 -10.90 -27.86 30.43
N GLY A 292 -12.12 -28.38 30.28
CA GLY A 292 -12.59 -29.00 29.04
C GLY A 292 -12.55 -28.03 27.85
N ALA A 293 -12.94 -26.77 28.08
CA ALA A 293 -12.90 -25.73 27.04
C ALA A 293 -11.50 -25.53 26.45
N PHE A 294 -10.48 -25.42 27.32
CA PHE A 294 -9.10 -25.22 26.89
C PHE A 294 -8.51 -26.48 26.26
N THR A 295 -8.89 -27.69 26.71
CA THR A 295 -8.48 -28.93 26.04
C THR A 295 -9.01 -29.00 24.60
N ILE A 296 -10.30 -28.72 24.39
CA ILE A 296 -10.91 -28.71 23.04
C ILE A 296 -10.23 -27.67 22.14
N SER A 297 -9.99 -26.47 22.67
CA SER A 297 -9.29 -25.40 21.95
C SER A 297 -7.85 -25.76 21.57
N GLY A 298 -7.15 -26.47 22.45
CA GLY A 298 -5.84 -27.05 22.16
C GLY A 298 -5.87 -27.99 20.95
N TYR A 299 -6.79 -28.95 20.94
CA TYR A 299 -6.96 -29.88 19.80
C TYR A 299 -7.27 -29.16 18.49
N MET A 300 -8.15 -28.16 18.51
CA MET A 300 -8.47 -27.36 17.32
C MET A 300 -7.23 -26.62 16.80
N THR A 301 -6.46 -25.99 17.68
CA THR A 301 -5.23 -25.27 17.31
C THR A 301 -4.19 -26.20 16.71
N SER A 302 -4.00 -27.40 17.29
CA SER A 302 -3.11 -28.43 16.74
C SER A 302 -3.54 -28.89 15.34
N ALA A 303 -4.84 -29.11 15.12
CA ALA A 303 -5.36 -29.48 13.80
C ALA A 303 -5.11 -28.36 12.76
N TYR A 304 -5.35 -27.09 13.13
CA TYR A 304 -5.07 -25.95 12.25
C TYR A 304 -3.60 -25.82 11.91
N SER A 305 -2.69 -26.10 12.84
CA SER A 305 -1.24 -26.09 12.58
C SER A 305 -0.87 -27.07 11.46
N VAL A 306 -1.39 -28.31 11.51
CA VAL A 306 -1.15 -29.31 10.45
C VAL A 306 -1.70 -28.83 9.10
N CYS A 307 -2.92 -28.28 9.08
CA CYS A 307 -3.50 -27.72 7.86
C CYS A 307 -2.67 -26.56 7.29
N LEU A 308 -2.17 -25.65 8.13
CA LEU A 308 -1.32 -24.54 7.69
C LEU A 308 0.01 -25.01 7.12
N VAL A 309 0.62 -26.05 7.71
CA VAL A 309 1.84 -26.68 7.17
C VAL A 309 1.56 -27.28 5.79
N LEU A 310 0.46 -28.02 5.62
CA LEU A 310 0.08 -28.60 4.33
C LEU A 310 -0.17 -27.52 3.28
N VAL A 311 -0.87 -26.43 3.63
CA VAL A 311 -1.07 -25.27 2.75
C VAL A 311 0.26 -24.62 2.39
N GLY A 312 1.19 -24.52 3.35
CA GLY A 312 2.55 -24.03 3.12
C GLY A 312 3.32 -24.88 2.11
N LEU A 313 3.28 -26.21 2.26
CA LEU A 313 3.93 -27.15 1.36
C LEU A 313 3.33 -27.13 -0.06
N LEU A 314 2.00 -27.12 -0.18
CA LEU A 314 1.33 -27.01 -1.49
C LEU A 314 1.70 -25.71 -2.22
N ASN A 315 1.82 -24.59 -1.47
CA ASN A 315 2.26 -23.32 -2.03
C ASN A 315 3.76 -23.26 -2.38
N LEU A 316 4.56 -24.20 -1.87
CA LEU A 316 5.99 -24.32 -2.16
C LEU A 316 6.24 -25.16 -3.42
N VAL A 317 5.48 -26.25 -3.62
CA VAL A 317 5.61 -27.17 -4.76
C VAL A 317 5.13 -26.54 -6.09
N GLU A 318 4.24 -25.55 -6.03
CA GLU A 318 3.74 -24.87 -7.23
C GLU A 318 4.75 -23.91 -7.89
N PHE A 319 6.02 -23.93 -7.44
CA PHE A 319 7.11 -23.07 -7.89
C PHE A 319 8.39 -23.89 -8.08
#